data_AF-A0A968VJV5-F1
#
_entry.id   AF-A0A968VJV5-F1
#
_cell.length_a   1.000
_cell.length_b   1.000
_cell.length_c   1.000
_cell.angle_alpha   90.00
_cell.angle_beta   90.00
_cell.angle_gamma   90.00
#
_symmetry.space_group_name_H-M   'P 1'
#
loop_
_entity.id
_entity.type
_entity.pdbx_description
1 polymer ?
#
loop_
_entity_poly.entity_id
_entity_poly.type
_entity_poly.pdbx_seq_one_letter_code
_entity_poly.pdbx_strand_id
1 'polypeptide(L)'
;MLMQARLFGLNNSNRDFSKTDAWGKNQFNSSFPAALSCYLDHQEMAANYIVILNQKFSINVIDVANVFGIKSNASNLYFAFEAQYTPFQKYVIGILPKWFVMENVQRITKSSIFTEISKQFTKCGYGLSSVVLDASHCHVPQSRLRFFLVGELGGKQNNLVDLFKVNLANKPMTIRDYLGDKLNLQYYYRHPRSYARRGIFSIDEPSPTIRGVNRPMPPNYQLHSGDPQDIDISSIRPLTTIERSYIQTFPESFKFFGTKTNLEQIIGNAVPVNLAFFVASTILKYVKKEIDIHDLSI
;
A
#
# COMPACT_ATOMS: atom_id res chain seq x y z
N MET A 1 17.21 -27.14 -28.36
CA MET A 1 16.50 -26.65 -27.16
C MET A 1 16.61 -25.13 -27.17
N LEU A 2 15.49 -24.40 -27.30
CA LEU A 2 15.52 -22.92 -27.33
C LEU A 2 16.10 -22.41 -26.02
N MET A 3 17.20 -21.66 -26.08
CA MET A 3 17.75 -20.98 -24.90
C MET A 3 16.73 -19.95 -24.43
N GLN A 4 16.07 -20.25 -23.31
CA GLN A 4 15.19 -19.32 -22.63
C GLN A 4 16.01 -18.12 -22.11
N ALA A 5 15.57 -16.90 -22.42
CA ALA A 5 16.20 -15.68 -21.98
C ALA A 5 16.29 -15.65 -20.45
N ARG A 6 17.48 -15.35 -19.92
CA ARG A 6 17.77 -15.29 -18.49
C ARG A 6 18.97 -14.39 -18.21
N LEU A 7 19.11 -13.95 -16.96
CA LEU A 7 20.34 -13.31 -16.49
C LEU A 7 21.37 -14.38 -16.08
N PHE A 8 22.66 -14.03 -16.20
CA PHE A 8 23.78 -14.94 -15.99
C PHE A 8 23.77 -15.57 -14.58
N GLY A 9 23.99 -16.88 -14.49
CA GLY A 9 24.08 -17.63 -13.22
C GLY A 9 22.77 -17.83 -12.45
N LEU A 10 21.68 -17.17 -12.84
CA LEU A 10 20.37 -17.29 -12.17
C LEU A 10 19.59 -18.51 -12.68
N ASN A 11 20.17 -19.71 -12.52
CA ASN A 11 19.60 -20.95 -13.02
C ASN A 11 18.39 -21.43 -12.22
N ASN A 12 18.39 -21.17 -10.91
CA ASN A 12 17.32 -21.53 -9.99
C ASN A 12 16.82 -20.25 -9.32
N SER A 13 15.62 -19.79 -9.70
CA SER A 13 15.07 -18.53 -9.22
C SER A 13 13.55 -18.58 -9.14
N ASN A 14 12.95 -17.79 -8.25
CA ASN A 14 11.49 -17.57 -8.22
C ASN A 14 11.02 -16.66 -9.37
N ARG A 15 11.95 -16.03 -10.10
CA ARG A 15 11.67 -15.13 -11.21
C ARG A 15 11.79 -15.85 -12.55
N ASP A 16 10.72 -15.79 -13.34
CA ASP A 16 10.65 -16.35 -14.69
C ASP A 16 11.07 -15.29 -15.73
N PHE A 17 12.34 -15.35 -16.17
CA PHE A 17 12.92 -14.42 -17.13
C PHE A 17 12.43 -14.60 -18.58
N SER A 18 11.60 -15.61 -18.85
CA SER A 18 10.93 -15.69 -20.16
C SER A 18 9.76 -14.73 -20.30
N LYS A 19 9.28 -14.16 -19.18
CA LYS A 19 8.19 -13.19 -19.16
C LYS A 19 8.73 -11.77 -19.28
N THR A 20 8.06 -10.95 -20.09
CA THR A 20 8.39 -9.52 -20.27
C THR A 20 8.40 -8.74 -18.96
N ASP A 21 7.54 -9.12 -18.01
CA ASP A 21 7.45 -8.48 -16.70
C ASP A 21 8.75 -8.57 -15.88
N ALA A 22 9.53 -9.64 -16.05
CA ALA A 22 10.81 -9.83 -15.36
C ALA A 22 11.90 -8.84 -15.81
N TRP A 23 11.70 -8.17 -16.96
CA TRP A 23 12.61 -7.20 -17.54
C TRP A 23 12.20 -5.74 -17.29
N GLY A 24 11.11 -5.52 -16.54
CA GLY A 24 10.72 -4.18 -16.10
C GLY A 24 11.78 -3.57 -15.16
N LYS A 25 11.90 -2.23 -15.17
CA LYS A 25 12.93 -1.47 -14.42
C LYS A 25 13.19 -1.98 -13.00
N ASN A 26 12.13 -2.19 -12.21
CA ASN A 26 12.26 -2.59 -10.82
C ASN A 26 12.71 -4.05 -10.66
N GLN A 27 12.17 -4.94 -11.47
CA GLN A 27 12.52 -6.36 -11.48
C GLN A 27 13.98 -6.51 -11.94
N PHE A 28 14.34 -5.95 -13.10
CA PHE A 28 15.71 -6.01 -13.59
C PHE A 28 16.73 -5.50 -12.56
N ASN A 29 16.48 -4.32 -11.96
CA ASN A 29 17.38 -3.74 -10.97
C ASN A 29 17.53 -4.59 -9.69
N SER A 30 16.53 -5.40 -9.32
CA SER A 30 16.62 -6.28 -8.16
C SER A 30 17.32 -7.62 -8.45
N SER A 31 17.27 -8.11 -9.69
CA SER A 31 18.00 -9.34 -10.08
C SER A 31 19.41 -9.10 -10.60
N PHE A 32 19.66 -7.96 -11.22
CA PHE A 32 20.93 -7.68 -11.88
C PHE A 32 22.16 -7.78 -10.96
N PRO A 33 22.14 -7.27 -9.71
CA PRO A 33 23.31 -7.40 -8.83
C PRO A 33 23.70 -8.85 -8.55
N ALA A 34 22.71 -9.74 -8.33
CA ALA A 34 22.99 -11.16 -8.11
C ALA A 34 23.57 -11.83 -9.37
N ALA A 35 23.02 -11.51 -10.55
CA ALA A 35 23.55 -12.02 -11.81
C ALA A 35 24.97 -11.52 -12.09
N LEU A 36 25.25 -10.25 -11.78
CA LEU A 36 26.58 -9.67 -11.89
C LEU A 36 27.56 -10.36 -10.94
N SER A 37 27.17 -10.63 -9.70
CA SER A 37 27.99 -11.39 -8.76
C SER A 37 28.30 -12.80 -9.28
N CYS A 38 27.32 -13.52 -9.83
CA CYS A 38 27.58 -14.82 -10.47
C CYS A 38 28.54 -14.71 -11.65
N TYR A 39 28.43 -13.65 -12.45
CA TYR A 39 29.34 -13.42 -13.56
C TYR A 39 30.77 -13.14 -13.10
N LEU A 40 30.94 -12.27 -12.11
CA LEU A 40 32.24 -11.95 -11.53
C LEU A 40 32.91 -13.20 -10.94
N ASP A 41 32.16 -14.00 -10.16
CA ASP A 41 32.66 -15.27 -9.61
C ASP A 41 33.08 -16.25 -10.71
N HIS A 42 32.28 -16.36 -11.77
CA HIS A 42 32.62 -17.19 -12.93
C HIS A 42 33.87 -16.71 -13.69
N GLN A 43 34.15 -15.41 -13.67
CA GLN A 43 35.37 -14.82 -14.25
C GLN A 43 36.54 -14.78 -13.25
N GLU A 44 36.39 -15.38 -12.05
CA GLU A 44 37.39 -15.31 -10.96
C GLU A 44 37.76 -13.87 -10.58
N MET A 45 36.80 -12.95 -10.73
CA MET A 45 36.94 -11.54 -10.41
C MET A 45 36.34 -11.24 -9.05
N ALA A 46 37.10 -10.53 -8.22
CA ALA A 46 36.62 -10.14 -6.91
C ALA A 46 35.56 -9.01 -6.99
N ALA A 47 34.52 -9.08 -6.15
CA ALA A 47 33.46 -8.07 -6.14
C ALA A 47 33.87 -6.87 -5.26
N ASN A 48 34.05 -5.70 -5.88
CA ASN A 48 34.26 -4.45 -5.16
C ASN A 48 32.93 -3.95 -4.59
N TYR A 49 32.92 -3.52 -3.33
CA TYR A 49 31.76 -2.90 -2.70
C TYR A 49 32.15 -1.70 -1.85
N ILE A 50 31.21 -0.76 -1.71
CA ILE A 50 31.39 0.44 -0.89
C ILE A 50 30.82 0.15 0.50
N VAL A 51 31.67 0.28 1.51
CA VAL A 51 31.29 0.20 2.92
C VAL A 51 31.06 1.60 3.46
N ILE A 52 29.90 1.82 4.06
CA ILE A 52 29.57 3.07 4.76
C ILE A 52 29.41 2.74 6.25
N LEU A 53 30.38 3.16 7.06
CA LEU A 53 30.35 3.03 8.53
C LEU A 53 30.63 4.38 9.14
N ASN A 54 29.80 4.81 10.09
CA ASN A 54 29.94 6.11 10.78
C ASN A 54 30.14 7.30 9.81
N GLN A 55 29.38 7.31 8.71
CA GLN A 55 29.44 8.35 7.66
C GLN A 55 30.78 8.45 6.90
N LYS A 56 31.68 7.47 7.05
CA LYS A 56 32.91 7.35 6.26
C LYS A 56 32.75 6.25 5.21
N PHE A 57 33.21 6.51 3.98
CA PHE A 57 33.22 5.53 2.90
C PHE A 57 34.58 4.86 2.79
N SER A 58 34.59 3.56 2.51
CA SER A 58 35.78 2.81 2.11
C SER A 58 35.43 1.80 1.02
N ILE A 59 36.39 1.50 0.16
CA ILE A 59 36.26 0.47 -0.87
C ILE A 59 36.84 -0.82 -0.29
N ASN A 60 36.06 -1.88 -0.32
CA ASN A 60 36.48 -3.21 0.10
C ASN A 60 36.16 -4.24 -0.98
N VAL A 61 36.75 -5.42 -0.82
CA VAL A 61 36.55 -6.58 -1.68
C VAL A 61 35.82 -7.65 -0.89
N ILE A 62 34.80 -8.26 -1.49
CA ILE A 62 34.09 -9.41 -0.91
C ILE A 62 34.09 -10.56 -1.90
N ASP A 63 34.39 -11.75 -1.40
CA ASP A 63 34.24 -12.99 -2.15
C ASP A 63 32.74 -13.27 -2.38
N VAL A 64 32.36 -13.60 -3.61
CA VAL A 64 30.95 -13.84 -3.96
C VAL A 64 30.38 -15.03 -3.20
N ALA A 65 31.18 -16.06 -2.93
CA ALA A 65 30.75 -17.18 -2.09
C ALA A 65 30.48 -16.74 -0.65
N ASN A 66 31.20 -15.75 -0.13
CA ASN A 66 30.89 -15.15 1.17
C ASN A 66 29.59 -14.32 1.14
N VAL A 67 29.28 -13.66 0.03
CA VAL A 67 28.00 -12.95 -0.15
C VAL A 67 26.82 -13.92 -0.16
N PHE A 68 26.95 -15.05 -0.87
CA PHE A 68 25.87 -16.02 -1.03
C PHE A 68 25.83 -17.08 0.09
N GLY A 69 26.88 -17.21 0.89
CA GLY A 69 27.07 -18.29 1.86
C GLY A 69 27.41 -19.65 1.23
N ILE A 70 27.42 -19.74 -0.11
CA ILE A 70 27.77 -20.91 -0.93
C ILE A 70 28.32 -20.43 -2.29
N LYS A 71 28.98 -21.32 -3.05
CA LYS A 71 29.49 -20.99 -4.38
C LYS A 71 28.36 -20.60 -5.35
N SER A 72 28.63 -19.65 -6.25
CA SER A 72 27.62 -19.15 -7.21
C SER A 72 27.14 -20.22 -8.21
N ASN A 73 27.93 -21.28 -8.41
CA ASN A 73 27.61 -22.40 -9.29
C ASN A 73 27.05 -23.63 -8.55
N ALA A 74 26.79 -23.51 -7.24
CA ALA A 74 26.25 -24.62 -6.46
C ALA A 74 24.85 -24.99 -6.95
N SER A 75 24.58 -26.29 -7.12
CA SER A 75 23.31 -26.79 -7.66
C SER A 75 22.11 -26.49 -6.76
N ASN A 76 22.34 -26.32 -5.46
CA ASN A 76 21.34 -25.97 -4.45
C ASN A 76 21.20 -24.46 -4.21
N LEU A 77 21.96 -23.61 -4.92
CA LEU A 77 21.78 -22.16 -4.83
C LEU A 77 20.45 -21.77 -5.50
N TYR A 78 19.62 -21.05 -4.75
CA TYR A 78 18.31 -20.56 -5.21
C TYR A 78 18.20 -19.06 -4.96
N PHE A 79 17.88 -18.31 -6.01
CA PHE A 79 17.70 -16.86 -5.93
C PHE A 79 16.23 -16.49 -5.75
N ALA A 80 15.91 -15.93 -4.59
CA ALA A 80 14.58 -15.44 -4.29
C ALA A 80 14.53 -13.91 -4.44
N PHE A 81 14.18 -13.40 -5.61
CA PHE A 81 14.03 -11.97 -5.87
C PHE A 81 12.62 -11.52 -5.65
N GLU A 82 12.43 -10.46 -4.87
CA GLU A 82 11.08 -9.96 -4.56
C GLU A 82 10.14 -11.11 -4.19
N ALA A 83 10.70 -12.17 -3.56
CA ALA A 83 9.91 -13.05 -2.73
C ALA A 83 9.03 -12.09 -1.97
N GLN A 84 7.70 -12.26 -2.11
CA GLN A 84 6.76 -11.38 -1.45
C GLN A 84 7.38 -11.14 -0.09
N TYR A 85 7.64 -9.88 0.23
CA TYR A 85 7.68 -9.55 1.63
C TYR A 85 6.25 -9.94 2.05
N THR A 86 6.09 -11.19 2.47
CA THR A 86 4.98 -11.73 3.21
C THR A 86 5.43 -11.54 4.64
N PRO A 87 5.44 -10.30 5.19
CA PRO A 87 5.62 -10.17 6.62
C PRO A 87 4.56 -11.03 7.32
N PHE A 88 3.38 -11.18 6.70
CA PHE A 88 2.31 -12.03 7.19
C PHE A 88 2.60 -13.54 7.19
N GLN A 89 3.45 -14.08 6.31
CA GLN A 89 3.71 -15.54 6.31
C GLN A 89 4.66 -15.95 7.44
N LYS A 90 5.55 -15.04 7.86
CA LYS A 90 6.39 -15.20 9.07
C LYS A 90 5.69 -14.75 10.37
N TYR A 91 4.58 -14.01 10.28
CA TYR A 91 3.68 -13.79 11.43
C TYR A 91 2.62 -14.87 11.62
N VAL A 92 2.37 -15.70 10.59
CA VAL A 92 1.60 -16.94 10.73
C VAL A 92 2.57 -18.12 10.78
N ILE A 93 3.42 -18.12 11.81
CA ILE A 93 4.11 -19.33 12.26
C ILE A 93 3.27 -19.84 13.44
N GLY A 94 2.40 -20.82 13.19
CA GLY A 94 1.49 -21.37 14.20
C GLY A 94 0.08 -21.62 13.68
N ILE A 95 -0.88 -21.67 14.61
CA ILE A 95 -2.30 -21.88 14.34
C ILE A 95 -2.85 -20.69 13.53
N LEU A 96 -3.67 -20.98 12.53
CA LEU A 96 -4.40 -19.98 11.74
C LEU A 96 -5.16 -19.01 12.67
N PRO A 97 -5.01 -17.67 12.53
CA PRO A 97 -5.65 -16.73 13.45
C PRO A 97 -7.17 -16.81 13.30
N LYS A 98 -7.92 -16.72 14.41
CA LYS A 98 -9.39 -16.76 14.36
C LYS A 98 -9.97 -15.69 13.41
N TRP A 99 -9.32 -14.53 13.31
CA TRP A 99 -9.69 -13.44 12.41
C TRP A 99 -8.48 -12.89 11.65
N PHE A 100 -8.67 -12.51 10.38
CA PHE A 100 -7.72 -11.68 9.64
C PHE A 100 -8.44 -10.56 8.88
N VAL A 101 -7.70 -9.49 8.58
CA VAL A 101 -8.14 -8.41 7.70
C VAL A 101 -7.03 -8.13 6.69
N MET A 102 -7.39 -8.16 5.41
CA MET A 102 -6.51 -7.79 4.31
C MET A 102 -7.06 -6.53 3.63
N GLU A 103 -6.22 -5.52 3.47
CA GLU A 103 -6.53 -4.29 2.74
C GLU A 103 -5.82 -4.27 1.39
N ASN A 104 -6.47 -3.72 0.37
CA ASN A 104 -5.82 -3.39 -0.90
C ASN A 104 -6.59 -2.33 -1.69
N VAL A 105 -6.06 -1.91 -2.83
CA VAL A 105 -6.77 -1.09 -3.81
C VAL A 105 -7.98 -1.85 -4.38
N GLN A 106 -9.07 -1.14 -4.69
CA GLN A 106 -10.29 -1.70 -5.27
C GLN A 106 -10.04 -2.62 -6.48
N ARG A 107 -9.02 -2.32 -7.30
CA ARG A 107 -8.72 -3.08 -8.52
C ARG A 107 -8.42 -4.56 -8.26
N ILE A 108 -7.99 -4.92 -7.05
CA ILE A 108 -7.67 -6.31 -6.69
C ILE A 108 -8.85 -7.26 -6.95
N THR A 109 -10.10 -6.78 -6.88
CA THR A 109 -11.31 -7.59 -7.10
C THR A 109 -11.37 -8.21 -8.50
N LYS A 110 -10.64 -7.66 -9.47
CA LYS A 110 -10.56 -8.18 -10.85
C LYS A 110 -9.33 -9.04 -11.11
N SER A 111 -8.50 -9.26 -10.10
CA SER A 111 -7.22 -9.95 -10.26
C SER A 111 -7.35 -11.45 -10.02
N SER A 112 -6.61 -12.26 -10.78
CA SER A 112 -6.52 -13.72 -10.56
C SER A 112 -5.94 -14.07 -9.19
N ILE A 113 -5.04 -13.23 -8.66
CA ILE A 113 -4.45 -13.43 -7.33
C ILE A 113 -5.50 -13.38 -6.21
N PHE A 114 -6.50 -12.50 -6.32
CA PHE A 114 -7.58 -12.45 -5.34
C PHE A 114 -8.42 -13.73 -5.34
N THR A 115 -8.73 -14.27 -6.52
CA THR A 115 -9.43 -15.55 -6.68
C THR A 115 -8.64 -16.69 -6.04
N GLU A 116 -7.32 -16.72 -6.24
CA GLU A 116 -6.45 -17.75 -5.66
C GLU A 116 -6.37 -17.65 -4.14
N ILE A 117 -6.12 -16.45 -3.60
CA ILE A 117 -6.06 -16.20 -2.15
C ILE A 117 -7.38 -16.59 -1.48
N SER A 118 -8.52 -16.22 -2.07
CA SER A 118 -9.84 -16.56 -1.51
C SER A 118 -10.05 -18.07 -1.45
N LYS A 119 -9.69 -18.80 -2.52
CA LYS A 119 -9.77 -20.28 -2.55
C LYS A 119 -8.89 -20.92 -1.47
N GLN A 120 -7.67 -20.41 -1.27
CA GLN A 120 -6.76 -20.93 -0.25
C GLN A 120 -7.33 -20.75 1.16
N PHE A 121 -7.81 -19.55 1.51
CA PHE A 121 -8.40 -19.32 2.83
C PHE A 121 -9.68 -20.12 3.06
N THR A 122 -10.56 -20.24 2.06
CA THR A 122 -11.77 -21.09 2.18
C THR A 122 -11.40 -22.56 2.38
N LYS A 123 -10.38 -23.09 1.69
CA LYS A 123 -9.87 -24.46 1.93
C LYS A 123 -9.32 -24.65 3.35
N CYS A 124 -8.76 -23.59 3.94
CA CYS A 124 -8.31 -23.56 5.32
C CYS A 124 -9.45 -23.37 6.34
N GLY A 125 -10.72 -23.40 5.91
CA GLY A 125 -11.88 -23.33 6.80
C GLY A 125 -12.34 -21.91 7.15
N TYR A 126 -11.90 -20.89 6.43
CA TYR A 126 -12.36 -19.52 6.66
C TYR A 126 -13.68 -19.21 5.93
N GLY A 127 -14.61 -18.58 6.65
CA GLY A 127 -15.67 -17.77 6.07
C GLY A 127 -15.11 -16.41 5.71
N LEU A 128 -15.32 -15.97 4.46
CA LEU A 128 -14.76 -14.73 3.95
C LEU A 128 -15.85 -13.69 3.71
N SER A 129 -15.57 -12.44 4.06
CA SER A 129 -16.41 -11.28 3.74
C SER A 129 -15.57 -10.23 3.04
N SER A 130 -15.95 -9.88 1.81
CA SER A 130 -15.19 -8.93 0.99
C SER A 130 -16.03 -7.69 0.67
N VAL A 131 -15.49 -6.50 0.87
CA VAL A 131 -16.18 -5.22 0.63
C VAL A 131 -15.25 -4.19 0.00
N VAL A 132 -15.81 -3.27 -0.79
CA VAL A 132 -15.12 -2.05 -1.23
C VAL A 132 -15.79 -0.88 -0.52
N LEU A 133 -15.01 -0.13 0.25
CA LEU A 133 -15.48 1.01 1.03
C LEU A 133 -14.95 2.30 0.42
N ASP A 134 -15.81 3.31 0.31
CA ASP A 134 -15.37 4.69 0.14
C ASP A 134 -15.14 5.32 1.51
N ALA A 135 -13.90 5.75 1.76
CA ALA A 135 -13.50 6.36 3.02
C ALA A 135 -14.38 7.56 3.41
N SER A 136 -14.95 8.29 2.44
CA SER A 136 -15.83 9.44 2.74
C SER A 136 -17.10 9.05 3.48
N HIS A 137 -17.56 7.81 3.36
CA HIS A 137 -18.69 7.28 4.11
C HIS A 137 -18.28 6.60 5.43
N CYS A 138 -16.99 6.58 5.73
CA CYS A 138 -16.38 5.98 6.92
C CYS A 138 -15.72 7.04 7.81
N HIS A 139 -16.31 8.24 7.88
CA HIS A 139 -15.82 9.38 8.67
C HIS A 139 -14.40 9.85 8.33
N VAL A 140 -14.05 9.82 7.04
CA VAL A 140 -12.78 10.37 6.52
C VAL A 140 -13.11 11.50 5.53
N PRO A 141 -12.51 12.69 5.61
CA PRO A 141 -12.76 13.79 4.68
C PRO A 141 -12.08 13.57 3.30
N GLN A 142 -12.15 12.37 2.74
CA GLN A 142 -11.44 11.97 1.53
C GLN A 142 -12.23 10.91 0.75
N SER A 143 -12.42 11.13 -0.56
CA SER A 143 -12.89 10.08 -1.47
C SER A 143 -11.74 9.13 -1.80
N ARG A 144 -11.80 7.92 -1.23
CA ARG A 144 -10.77 6.87 -1.38
C ARG A 144 -11.42 5.50 -1.30
N LEU A 145 -11.50 4.82 -2.44
CA LEU A 145 -11.97 3.46 -2.52
C LEU A 145 -10.88 2.46 -2.10
N ARG A 146 -11.20 1.63 -1.11
CA ARG A 146 -10.36 0.54 -0.63
C ARG A 146 -11.13 -0.76 -0.49
N PHE A 147 -10.47 -1.83 -0.89
CA PHE A 147 -10.94 -3.18 -0.75
C PHE A 147 -10.50 -3.74 0.60
N PHE A 148 -11.41 -4.43 1.27
CA PHE A 148 -11.16 -5.18 2.48
C PHE A 148 -11.66 -6.61 2.30
N LEU A 149 -10.82 -7.58 2.66
CA LEU A 149 -11.19 -8.97 2.85
C LEU A 149 -11.02 -9.30 4.34
N VAL A 150 -12.13 -9.64 4.99
CA VAL A 150 -12.14 -10.11 6.37
C VAL A 150 -12.38 -11.61 6.35
N GLY A 151 -11.52 -12.37 7.02
CA GLY A 151 -11.70 -13.81 7.17
C GLY A 151 -11.90 -14.19 8.63
N GLU A 152 -12.84 -15.08 8.87
CA GLU A 152 -13.09 -15.72 10.16
C GLU A 152 -12.92 -17.24 10.06
N LEU A 153 -12.05 -17.83 10.89
CA LEU A 153 -11.87 -19.28 10.93
C LEU A 153 -13.12 -19.95 11.49
N GLY A 154 -13.72 -20.87 10.72
CA GLY A 154 -15.01 -21.49 11.03
C GLY A 154 -16.22 -20.57 10.84
N GLY A 155 -16.03 -19.34 10.34
CA GLY A 155 -17.11 -18.38 10.10
C GLY A 155 -17.91 -18.68 8.84
N LYS A 156 -18.99 -17.91 8.62
CA LYS A 156 -19.86 -18.02 7.44
C LYS A 156 -19.43 -17.06 6.33
N GLN A 157 -19.59 -17.49 5.08
CA GLN A 157 -19.31 -16.64 3.92
C GLN A 157 -20.22 -15.40 3.93
N ASN A 158 -19.64 -14.24 3.65
CA ASN A 158 -20.29 -12.93 3.54
C ASN A 158 -21.02 -12.42 4.80
N ASN A 159 -20.77 -13.00 5.97
CA ASN A 159 -21.43 -12.65 7.24
C ASN A 159 -21.29 -11.17 7.67
N LEU A 160 -20.25 -10.46 7.22
CA LEU A 160 -20.02 -9.06 7.56
C LEU A 160 -20.48 -8.07 6.48
N VAL A 161 -20.80 -8.54 5.27
CA VAL A 161 -21.02 -7.65 4.10
C VAL A 161 -22.15 -6.66 4.36
N ASP A 162 -23.29 -7.12 4.88
CA ASP A 162 -24.42 -6.23 5.14
C ASP A 162 -24.18 -5.35 6.37
N LEU A 163 -23.46 -5.86 7.37
CA LEU A 163 -23.09 -5.06 8.54
C LEU A 163 -22.22 -3.86 8.17
N PHE A 164 -21.28 -4.05 7.23
CA PHE A 164 -20.51 -2.93 6.66
C PHE A 164 -21.42 -1.91 5.99
N LYS A 165 -22.36 -2.33 5.14
CA LYS A 165 -23.25 -1.43 4.40
C LYS A 165 -24.13 -0.59 5.33
N VAL A 166 -24.75 -1.20 6.33
CA VAL A 166 -25.67 -0.49 7.25
C VAL A 166 -24.96 0.48 8.18
N ASN A 167 -23.65 0.28 8.42
CA ASN A 167 -22.87 1.18 9.26
C ASN A 167 -22.33 2.40 8.49
N LEU A 168 -22.37 2.42 7.15
CA LEU A 168 -21.89 3.56 6.35
C LEU A 168 -22.71 4.82 6.64
N ALA A 169 -22.05 5.97 6.67
CA ALA A 169 -22.73 7.26 6.74
C ALA A 169 -23.53 7.52 5.46
N ASN A 170 -24.71 8.13 5.58
CA ASN A 170 -25.58 8.43 4.42
C ASN A 170 -24.99 9.50 3.48
N LYS A 171 -24.14 10.39 4.00
CA LYS A 171 -23.49 11.46 3.23
C LYS A 171 -21.97 11.32 3.31
N PRO A 172 -21.24 11.65 2.23
CA PRO A 172 -19.79 11.67 2.27
C PRO A 172 -19.31 12.85 3.14
N MET A 173 -18.30 12.61 3.97
CA MET A 173 -17.69 13.62 4.82
C MET A 173 -16.82 14.59 4.01
N THR A 174 -17.06 15.88 4.19
CA THR A 174 -16.25 16.95 3.60
C THR A 174 -15.05 17.31 4.48
N ILE A 175 -14.10 18.09 3.97
CA ILE A 175 -12.99 18.60 4.78
C ILE A 175 -13.52 19.52 5.88
N ARG A 176 -14.53 20.36 5.57
CA ARG A 176 -15.16 21.23 6.56
C ARG A 176 -15.87 20.46 7.67
N ASP A 177 -16.56 19.36 7.35
CA ASP A 177 -17.22 18.53 8.37
C ASP A 177 -16.22 17.99 9.41
N TYR A 178 -15.00 17.67 8.97
CA TYR A 178 -13.97 17.07 9.84
C TYR A 178 -13.06 18.10 10.53
N LEU A 179 -12.62 19.13 9.80
CA LEU A 179 -11.62 20.10 10.27
C LEU A 179 -12.19 21.48 10.57
N GLY A 180 -13.46 21.75 10.24
CA GLY A 180 -14.01 23.11 10.22
C GLY A 180 -13.15 24.04 9.37
N ASP A 181 -12.85 25.22 9.90
CA ASP A 181 -12.02 26.25 9.26
C ASP A 181 -10.53 26.18 9.66
N LYS A 182 -10.07 25.10 10.33
CA LYS A 182 -8.70 25.00 10.85
C LYS A 182 -7.60 25.17 9.79
N LEU A 183 -7.88 24.87 8.53
CA LEU A 183 -6.91 25.02 7.43
C LEU A 183 -6.75 26.47 6.95
N ASN A 184 -7.64 27.37 7.40
CA ASN A 184 -7.71 28.78 7.00
C ASN A 184 -7.68 28.97 5.47
N LEU A 185 -8.47 28.18 4.75
CA LEU A 185 -8.62 28.22 3.30
C LEU A 185 -10.03 27.76 2.91
N GLN A 186 -10.53 28.26 1.77
CA GLN A 186 -11.78 27.78 1.17
C GLN A 186 -11.52 26.81 0.02
N TYR A 187 -10.46 27.06 -0.75
CA TYR A 187 -10.03 26.24 -1.87
C TYR A 187 -8.56 25.88 -1.73
N TYR A 188 -8.17 24.72 -2.24
CA TYR A 188 -6.79 24.27 -2.23
C TYR A 188 -6.40 23.57 -3.53
N TYR A 189 -5.11 23.60 -3.83
CA TYR A 189 -4.56 22.89 -4.97
C TYR A 189 -4.20 21.46 -4.61
N ARG A 190 -4.61 20.50 -5.44
CA ARG A 190 -4.19 19.11 -5.38
C ARG A 190 -3.68 18.71 -6.76
N HIS A 191 -2.37 18.52 -6.86
CA HIS A 191 -1.73 18.14 -8.12
C HIS A 191 -2.42 16.94 -8.82
N PRO A 192 -2.97 17.11 -10.02
CA PRO A 192 -3.73 16.07 -10.69
C PRO A 192 -2.81 14.94 -11.20
N ARG A 193 -3.40 13.81 -11.63
CA ARG A 193 -2.63 12.71 -12.25
C ARG A 193 -2.31 12.99 -13.72
N SER A 194 -3.11 13.83 -14.35
CA SER A 194 -2.97 14.33 -15.71
C SER A 194 -3.56 15.73 -15.75
N TYR A 195 -3.05 16.60 -16.62
CA TYR A 195 -3.56 17.98 -16.75
C TYR A 195 -4.99 18.07 -17.32
N ALA A 196 -5.52 16.97 -17.86
CA ALA A 196 -6.93 16.84 -18.27
C ALA A 196 -7.91 16.69 -17.08
N ARG A 197 -7.45 16.90 -15.83
CA ARG A 197 -8.28 16.85 -14.64
C ARG A 197 -8.10 18.15 -13.87
N ARG A 198 -9.19 18.59 -13.25
CA ARG A 198 -9.19 19.71 -12.31
C ARG A 198 -8.14 19.53 -11.20
N GLY A 199 -7.61 20.65 -10.74
CA GLY A 199 -6.54 20.72 -9.75
C GLY A 199 -6.95 21.48 -8.49
N ILE A 200 -8.07 22.19 -8.50
CA ILE A 200 -8.57 23.01 -7.39
C ILE A 200 -9.85 22.40 -6.83
N PHE A 201 -9.89 22.29 -5.51
CA PHE A 201 -10.95 21.62 -4.75
C PHE A 201 -11.42 22.51 -3.60
N SER A 202 -12.72 22.45 -3.31
CA SER A 202 -13.30 23.10 -2.14
C SER A 202 -13.08 22.26 -0.88
N ILE A 203 -13.07 22.89 0.30
CA ILE A 203 -13.17 22.15 1.57
C ILE A 203 -14.59 21.66 1.88
N ASP A 204 -15.59 22.15 1.15
CA ASP A 204 -17.00 21.72 1.20
C ASP A 204 -17.28 20.46 0.38
N GLU A 205 -16.24 19.76 -0.05
CA GLU A 205 -16.32 18.45 -0.70
C GLU A 205 -15.27 17.50 -0.11
N PRO A 206 -15.44 16.17 -0.24
CA PRO A 206 -14.41 15.22 0.15
C PRO A 206 -13.11 15.46 -0.63
N SER A 207 -11.98 15.38 0.05
CA SER A 207 -10.69 15.52 -0.62
C SER A 207 -10.46 14.39 -1.64
N PRO A 208 -9.89 14.68 -2.83
CA PRO A 208 -9.37 13.63 -3.69
C PRO A 208 -8.30 12.82 -2.96
N THR A 209 -8.18 11.55 -3.32
CA THR A 209 -7.22 10.64 -2.68
C THR A 209 -5.82 11.26 -2.48
N ILE A 210 -5.36 11.30 -1.23
CA ILE A 210 -4.00 11.74 -0.88
C ILE A 210 -2.99 10.72 -1.44
N ARG A 211 -1.92 11.22 -2.08
CA ARG A 211 -0.91 10.40 -2.79
C ARG A 211 0.45 10.48 -2.10
N GLY A 212 1.40 9.64 -2.51
CA GLY A 212 2.81 9.74 -2.06
C GLY A 212 3.58 10.97 -2.57
N VAL A 213 2.92 11.87 -3.30
CA VAL A 213 3.54 13.01 -3.98
C VAL A 213 2.73 14.27 -3.68
N ASN A 214 3.45 15.36 -3.36
CA ASN A 214 2.95 16.73 -3.27
C ASN A 214 3.70 17.59 -4.27
N ARG A 215 3.00 18.43 -5.03
CA ARG A 215 3.66 19.41 -5.91
C ARG A 215 3.00 20.76 -5.72
N PRO A 216 3.78 21.85 -5.79
CA PRO A 216 3.21 23.19 -5.82
C PRO A 216 2.33 23.37 -7.05
N MET A 217 1.42 24.33 -6.97
CA MET A 217 0.66 24.79 -8.12
C MET A 217 1.63 25.43 -9.12
N PRO A 218 1.59 25.07 -10.42
CA PRO A 218 2.38 25.75 -11.44
C PRO A 218 2.02 27.25 -11.49
N PRO A 219 2.99 28.17 -11.68
CA PRO A 219 2.69 29.60 -11.79
C PRO A 219 1.70 29.94 -12.92
N ASN A 220 1.74 29.17 -14.01
CA ASN A 220 0.87 29.35 -15.19
C ASN A 220 -0.28 28.33 -15.19
N TYR A 221 -0.83 27.98 -14.01
CA TYR A 221 -1.95 27.05 -13.93
C TYR A 221 -3.17 27.64 -14.65
N GLN A 222 -3.69 26.91 -15.64
CA GLN A 222 -4.93 27.26 -16.34
C GLN A 222 -6.09 26.59 -15.63
N LEU A 223 -7.13 27.37 -15.31
CA LEU A 223 -8.35 26.85 -14.70
C LEU A 223 -8.98 25.79 -15.59
N HIS A 224 -9.24 24.63 -15.01
CA HIS A 224 -10.01 23.56 -15.63
C HIS A 224 -11.50 23.90 -15.53
N SER A 225 -12.32 23.47 -16.48
CA SER A 225 -13.78 23.63 -16.44
C SER A 225 -14.49 23.00 -15.23
N GLY A 226 -13.76 22.21 -14.45
CA GLY A 226 -14.25 21.57 -13.22
C GLY A 226 -13.69 22.22 -11.96
N ASP A 227 -12.74 23.16 -12.07
CA ASP A 227 -12.32 23.95 -10.93
C ASP A 227 -13.49 24.90 -10.53
N PRO A 228 -13.57 25.29 -9.25
CA PRO A 228 -14.52 26.32 -8.81
C PRO A 228 -14.36 27.62 -9.61
N GLN A 229 -15.48 28.28 -9.92
CA GLN A 229 -15.50 29.54 -10.66
C GLN A 229 -15.40 30.73 -9.69
N ASP A 230 -15.01 31.89 -10.22
CA ASP A 230 -14.94 33.17 -9.47
C ASP A 230 -14.06 33.14 -8.22
N ILE A 231 -12.96 32.39 -8.28
CA ILE A 231 -11.99 32.25 -7.18
C ILE A 231 -10.73 33.10 -7.40
N ASP A 232 -10.19 33.63 -6.31
CA ASP A 232 -8.89 34.27 -6.31
C ASP A 232 -7.76 33.22 -6.29
N ILE A 233 -7.14 33.00 -7.45
CA ILE A 233 -6.05 32.04 -7.65
C ILE A 233 -4.84 32.37 -6.77
N SER A 234 -4.61 33.64 -6.43
CA SER A 234 -3.45 34.05 -5.62
C SER A 234 -3.49 33.50 -4.19
N SER A 235 -4.69 33.18 -3.69
CA SER A 235 -4.91 32.56 -2.39
C SER A 235 -4.72 31.03 -2.38
N ILE A 236 -4.60 30.40 -3.55
CA ILE A 236 -4.61 28.95 -3.68
C ILE A 236 -3.22 28.36 -3.47
N ARG A 237 -3.13 27.40 -2.54
CA ARG A 237 -1.91 26.65 -2.25
C ARG A 237 -2.17 25.16 -2.15
N PRO A 238 -1.15 24.30 -2.32
CA PRO A 238 -1.27 22.92 -1.88
C PRO A 238 -1.39 22.83 -0.36
N LEU A 239 -2.02 21.76 0.10
CA LEU A 239 -1.96 21.37 1.51
C LEU A 239 -0.51 21.04 1.90
N THR A 240 -0.10 21.48 3.09
CA THR A 240 1.18 21.09 3.70
C THR A 240 1.21 19.60 3.98
N THR A 241 2.40 19.04 4.18
CA THR A 241 2.56 17.61 4.49
C THR A 241 1.76 17.21 5.73
N ILE A 242 1.71 18.05 6.75
CA ILE A 242 0.96 17.78 7.98
C ILE A 242 -0.55 17.92 7.76
N GLU A 243 -1.04 18.96 7.08
CA GLU A 243 -2.47 19.09 6.76
C GLU A 243 -3.01 17.87 6.01
N ARG A 244 -2.19 17.29 5.12
CA ARG A 244 -2.54 16.05 4.41
C ARG A 244 -2.66 14.83 5.31
N SER A 245 -1.94 14.80 6.43
CA SER A 245 -2.13 13.75 7.45
C SER A 245 -3.49 13.86 8.13
N TYR A 246 -4.01 15.08 8.33
CA TYR A 246 -5.36 15.29 8.86
C TYR A 246 -6.45 14.83 7.89
N ILE A 247 -6.23 14.98 6.58
CA ILE A 247 -7.11 14.40 5.55
C ILE A 247 -7.09 12.86 5.59
N GLN A 248 -5.98 12.26 6.02
CA GLN A 248 -5.86 10.82 6.32
C GLN A 248 -6.30 10.48 7.75
N THR A 249 -6.90 11.43 8.47
CA THR A 249 -7.44 11.30 9.84
C THR A 249 -6.40 10.90 10.90
N PHE A 250 -5.12 11.17 10.66
CA PHE A 250 -4.13 11.08 11.73
C PHE A 250 -4.43 12.12 12.81
N PRO A 251 -4.32 11.77 14.10
CA PRO A 251 -4.54 12.73 15.18
C PRO A 251 -3.43 13.79 15.18
N GLU A 252 -3.75 15.01 15.62
CA GLU A 252 -2.78 16.11 15.72
C GLU A 252 -1.58 15.78 16.63
N SER A 253 -1.76 14.86 17.58
CA SER A 253 -0.71 14.35 18.46
C SER A 253 0.24 13.32 17.80
N PHE A 254 -0.07 12.84 16.59
CA PHE A 254 0.75 11.85 15.91
C PHE A 254 2.08 12.46 15.45
N LYS A 255 3.19 11.87 15.91
CA LYS A 255 4.54 12.34 15.58
C LYS A 255 5.07 11.65 14.34
N PHE A 256 5.28 12.42 13.28
CA PHE A 256 5.92 11.96 12.05
C PHE A 256 7.43 12.18 12.09
N PHE A 257 8.20 11.17 11.66
CA PHE A 257 9.66 11.23 11.60
C PHE A 257 10.16 10.89 10.19
N GLY A 258 11.13 11.66 9.70
CA GLY A 258 11.76 11.47 8.40
C GLY A 258 11.77 12.72 7.54
N THR A 259 12.32 12.59 6.33
CA THR A 259 12.34 13.70 5.37
C THR A 259 10.94 14.00 4.83
N LYS A 260 10.72 15.20 4.29
CA LYS A 260 9.45 15.56 3.63
C LYS A 260 9.00 14.49 2.63
N THR A 261 9.92 13.99 1.78
CA THR A 261 9.61 12.94 0.80
C THR A 261 9.16 11.64 1.47
N ASN A 262 9.80 11.24 2.59
CA ASN A 262 9.36 10.06 3.34
C ASN A 262 7.96 10.26 3.92
N LEU A 263 7.69 11.42 4.50
CA LEU A 263 6.39 11.71 5.10
C LEU A 263 5.27 11.72 4.06
N GLU A 264 5.51 12.33 2.90
CA GLU A 264 4.55 12.32 1.79
C GLU A 264 4.20 10.89 1.36
N GLN A 265 5.19 9.99 1.28
CA GLN A 265 4.97 8.57 0.97
C GLN A 265 4.20 7.84 2.08
N ILE A 266 4.60 8.01 3.34
CA ILE A 266 3.93 7.38 4.50
C ILE A 266 2.45 7.80 4.52
N ILE A 267 2.19 9.10 4.47
CA ILE A 267 0.83 9.65 4.53
C ILE A 267 0.01 9.24 3.30
N GLY A 268 0.59 9.27 2.10
CA GLY A 268 -0.10 8.89 0.87
C GLY A 268 -0.50 7.42 0.78
N ASN A 269 0.37 6.55 1.28
CA ASN A 269 0.19 5.10 1.21
C ASN A 269 -0.64 4.55 2.37
N ALA A 270 -0.76 5.28 3.47
CA ALA A 270 -1.57 4.89 4.62
C ALA A 270 -3.04 4.59 4.26
N VAL A 271 -3.62 3.68 5.03
CA VAL A 271 -5.07 3.58 5.23
C VAL A 271 -5.47 4.70 6.20
N PRO A 272 -6.49 5.53 5.89
CA PRO A 272 -6.95 6.53 6.84
C PRO A 272 -7.31 5.90 8.20
N VAL A 273 -6.93 6.56 9.30
CA VAL A 273 -7.15 6.05 10.66
C VAL A 273 -8.63 5.78 10.94
N ASN A 274 -9.53 6.70 10.57
CA ASN A 274 -10.97 6.52 10.78
C ASN A 274 -11.55 5.40 9.91
N LEU A 275 -11.01 5.15 8.71
CA LEU A 275 -11.41 4.00 7.90
C LEU A 275 -10.98 2.68 8.57
N ALA A 276 -9.77 2.61 9.11
CA ALA A 276 -9.32 1.44 9.87
C ALA A 276 -10.18 1.23 11.13
N PHE A 277 -10.49 2.31 11.84
CA PHE A 277 -11.38 2.29 13.01
C PHE A 277 -12.79 1.82 12.67
N PHE A 278 -13.37 2.30 11.56
CA PHE A 278 -14.67 1.86 11.05
C PHE A 278 -14.69 0.35 10.78
N VAL A 279 -13.63 -0.17 10.14
CA VAL A 279 -13.48 -1.60 9.85
C VAL A 279 -13.38 -2.42 11.14
N ALA A 280 -12.48 -2.04 12.04
CA ALA A 280 -12.29 -2.73 13.31
C ALA A 280 -13.56 -2.72 14.18
N SER A 281 -14.24 -1.57 14.27
CA SER A 281 -15.47 -1.42 15.05
C SER A 281 -16.61 -2.26 14.50
N THR A 282 -16.71 -2.38 13.17
CA THR A 282 -17.71 -3.24 12.52
C THR A 282 -17.47 -4.71 12.83
N ILE A 283 -16.23 -5.18 12.76
CA ILE A 283 -15.85 -6.56 13.13
C ILE A 283 -16.13 -6.78 14.62
N LEU A 284 -15.74 -5.85 15.49
CA LEU A 284 -15.97 -5.97 16.93
C LEU A 284 -17.46 -6.05 17.28
N LYS A 285 -18.32 -5.28 16.60
CA LYS A 285 -19.77 -5.34 16.77
C LYS A 285 -20.35 -6.70 16.40
N TYR A 286 -19.84 -7.31 15.33
CA TYR A 286 -20.21 -8.67 14.94
C TYR A 286 -19.80 -9.69 16.01
N VAL A 287 -18.53 -9.65 16.44
CA VAL A 287 -17.98 -10.57 17.45
C VAL A 287 -18.76 -10.48 18.76
N LYS A 288 -19.07 -9.27 19.24
CA LYS A 288 -19.86 -9.09 20.47
C LYS A 288 -21.27 -9.66 20.34
N LYS A 289 -21.92 -9.45 19.19
CA LYS A 289 -23.25 -10.02 18.93
C LYS A 289 -23.24 -11.55 18.96
N GLU A 290 -22.19 -12.19 18.45
CA GLU A 290 -22.07 -13.65 18.55
C GLU A 290 -21.88 -14.12 20.00
N ILE A 291 -21.04 -13.43 20.78
CA ILE A 291 -20.84 -13.74 22.22
C ILE A 291 -22.17 -13.63 22.97
N ASP A 292 -22.90 -12.52 22.81
CA ASP A 292 -24.19 -12.31 23.48
C ASP A 292 -25.22 -13.40 23.11
N ILE A 293 -25.23 -13.88 21.86
CA ILE A 293 -26.14 -14.96 21.42
C ILE A 293 -25.74 -16.30 22.05
N HIS A 294 -24.44 -16.59 22.16
CA HIS A 294 -23.95 -17.84 22.73
C HIS A 294 -24.08 -17.89 24.26
N ASP A 295 -23.93 -16.75 24.94
CA ASP A 295 -24.11 -16.64 26.41
C ASP A 295 -25.58 -16.71 26.84
N LEU A 296 -26.53 -16.54 25.91
CA LEU A 296 -27.97 -16.74 26.14
C LEU A 296 -28.45 -18.18 25.91
N SER A 297 -27.54 -19.11 25.61
CA SER A 297 -27.88 -20.50 25.25
C SER A 297 -27.49 -21.56 26.28
N ILE A 298 -27.45 -21.19 27.57
CA ILE A 298 -27.29 -22.12 28.71
C ILE A 298 -28.62 -22.26 29.46
#